data_AF-A0A849VAD4-F1
#
_entry.id   AF-A0A849VAD4-F1
#
_cell.length_a   1.000
_cell.length_b   1.000
_cell.length_c   1.000
_cell.angle_alpha   90.00
_cell.angle_beta   90.00
_cell.angle_gamma   90.00
#
_symmetry.space_group_name_H-M   'P 1'
#
loop_
_entity.id
_entity.type
_entity.pdbx_description
1 polymer ?
#
loop_
_entity_poly.entity_id
_entity_poly.type
_entity_poly.pdbx_seq_one_letter_code
_entity_poly.pdbx_strand_id
1 'polypeptide(L)' 'MTDKAEVTKFDVEARCPHCDEDSSVYEDEYKAGYVTCQHCDEEFEV' A
#
# COMPACT_ATOMS: atom_id res chain seq x y z
N MET A 1 -16.49 -14.15 24.51
CA MET A 1 -17.30 -13.23 23.69
C MET A 1 -16.45 -11.96 23.62
N THR A 2 -15.64 -11.69 22.59
CA THR A 2 -15.91 -11.75 21.15
C THR A 2 -14.57 -11.77 20.42
N ASP A 3 -14.32 -12.80 19.61
CA ASP A 3 -13.27 -12.80 18.59
C ASP A 3 -13.63 -11.73 17.56
N LYS A 4 -12.95 -10.59 17.60
CA LYS A 4 -12.86 -9.71 16.43
C LYS A 4 -11.63 -10.16 15.68
N ALA A 5 -11.83 -11.03 14.69
CA ALA A 5 -10.91 -11.10 13.56
C ALA A 5 -11.05 -9.75 12.84
N GLU A 6 -10.23 -8.79 13.27
CA GLU A 6 -10.10 -7.49 12.65
C GLU A 6 -9.59 -7.74 11.24
N VAL A 7 -10.34 -7.24 10.25
CA VAL A 7 -10.05 -7.34 8.82
C VAL A 7 -8.55 -7.23 8.63
N THR A 8 -7.93 -8.27 8.08
CA THR A 8 -6.51 -8.27 7.74
C THR A 8 -6.35 -7.22 6.66
N LYS A 9 -6.05 -5.99 7.11
CA LYS A 9 -5.71 -4.84 6.30
C LYS A 9 -4.64 -5.34 5.34
N PHE A 10 -4.96 -5.44 4.05
CA PHE A 10 -4.00 -5.90 3.06
C PHE A 10 -2.84 -4.90 3.09
N ASP A 11 -1.75 -5.29 3.74
CA ASP A 11 -0.48 -4.58 3.78
C ASP A 11 0.37 -5.22 2.69
N VAL A 12 0.37 -4.59 1.52
CA VAL A 12 1.17 -5.05 0.38
C VAL A 12 2.38 -4.15 0.31
N GLU A 13 3.57 -4.73 0.44
CA GLU A 13 4.83 -4.03 0.22
C GLU A 13 5.04 -3.92 -1.30
N ALA A 14 4.96 -2.69 -1.83
CA ALA A 14 5.20 -2.42 -3.24
C ALA A 14 6.47 -1.58 -3.40
N ARG A 15 7.38 -2.04 -4.26
CA ARG A 15 8.61 -1.29 -4.54
C ARG A 15 8.33 -0.20 -5.56
N CYS A 16 8.61 1.04 -5.18
CA CYS A 16 8.43 2.17 -6.08
C CYS A 16 9.48 2.15 -7.21
N PRO A 17 9.08 2.21 -8.49
CA PRO A 17 10.03 2.23 -9.60
C PRO A 17 10.78 3.57 -9.75
N HIS A 18 10.40 4.61 -9.00
CA HIS A 18 10.99 5.95 -9.09
C HIS A 18 12.13 6.16 -8.09
N CYS A 19 11.92 5.83 -6.81
CA CYS A 19 12.92 5.97 -5.76
C CYS A 19 13.61 4.66 -5.37
N ASP A 20 13.14 3.52 -5.91
CA ASP A 20 13.65 2.18 -5.60
C ASP A 20 13.44 1.73 -4.14
N GLU A 21 12.69 2.50 -3.35
CA GLU A 21 12.31 2.17 -1.97
C GLU A 21 11.00 1.38 -1.91
N ASP A 22 10.91 0.51 -0.90
CA ASP A 22 9.69 -0.18 -0.51
C ASP A 22 8.68 0.79 0.11
N SER A 23 7.44 0.74 -0.39
CA SER A 23 6.33 1.53 0.13
C SER A 23 5.23 0.58 0.59
N SER A 24 4.79 0.72 1.84
CA SER A 24 3.65 -0.04 2.34
C SER A 24 2.37 0.50 1.70
N VAL A 25 1.65 -0.35 0.99
CA VAL A 25 0.37 -0.01 0.36
C VAL A 25 -0.74 -0.51 1.27
N TYR A 26 -1.56 0.42 1.73
CA TYR A 26 -2.79 0.11 2.46
C TYR A 26 -3.98 0.06 1.49
N GLU A 27 -4.99 -0.76 1.79
CA GLU A 27 -6.24 -0.85 1.00
C GLU A 27 -6.90 0.53 0.74
N ASP A 28 -6.80 1.47 1.68
CA ASP A 28 -7.34 2.83 1.53
C ASP A 28 -6.58 3.69 0.49
N GLU A 29 -5.30 3.39 0.31
CA GLU A 29 -4.41 4.08 -0.64
C GLU A 29 -4.40 3.40 -2.02
N TYR A 30 -4.85 2.14 -2.08
CA TYR A 30 -4.98 1.39 -3.32
C TYR A 30 -6.20 1.88 -4.12
N LYS A 31 -5.98 2.86 -5.00
CA LYS A 31 -7.02 3.38 -5.90
C LYS A 31 -6.88 2.77 -7.28
N ALA A 32 -7.67 1.72 -7.52
CA ALA A 32 -7.82 1.12 -8.85
C ALA A 32 -6.51 0.61 -9.49
N GLY A 33 -5.57 0.09 -8.69
CA GLY A 33 -4.27 -0.41 -9.17
C GLY A 33 -3.12 0.59 -9.07
N TYR A 34 -3.40 1.82 -8.63
CA TYR A 34 -2.38 2.84 -8.39
C TYR A 34 -2.17 3.05 -6.89
N VAL A 35 -0.93 3.31 -6.53
CA VAL A 35 -0.50 3.58 -5.15
C VAL A 35 0.45 4.76 -5.15
N THR A 36 0.39 5.61 -4.13
CA THR A 36 1.33 6.70 -3.95
C THR A 36 2.51 6.23 -3.10
N CYS A 37 3.74 6.47 -3.57
CA CYS A 37 4.93 6.16 -2.80
C CYS A 37 5.04 7.09 -1.58
N GLN A 38 5.23 6.52 -0.39
CA GLN A 38 5.41 7.29 0.85
C GLN A 38 6.78 8.00 0.97
N HIS A 39 7.71 7.71 0.06
CA HIS A 39 9.08 8.24 0.10
C HIS A 39 9.31 9.41 -0.87
N CYS A 40 8.70 9.33 -2.06
CA CYS A 40 8.89 10.31 -3.12
C CYS A 40 7.59 10.97 -3.61
N ASP A 41 6.45 10.61 -3.01
CA ASP A 41 5.12 11.11 -3.36
C ASP A 41 4.71 10.85 -4.83
N GLU A 42 5.42 9.98 -5.55
CA GLU A 42 5.07 9.56 -6.92
C GLU A 42 4.01 8.44 -6.92
N GLU A 43 3.04 8.55 -7.81
CA GLU A 43 2.01 7.53 -8.05
C GLU A 43 2.50 6.49 -9.05
N PHE A 44 2.39 5.20 -8.71
CA PHE A 44 2.79 4.10 -9.59
C PHE A 44 1.76 2.97 -9.58
N GLU A 45 1.77 2.18 -10.66
CA GLU A 45 0.91 1.00 -10.82
C GLU A 45 1.56 -0.22 -10.14
N VAL A 46 0.76 -1.02 -9.42
CA VAL A 46 1.18 -2.23 -8.72
C VAL A 46 0.57 -3.51 -9.30
#